data_AF-A0A091WHL5-F1
#
_entry.id   AF-A0A091WHL5-F1
#
_cell.length_a   1.000
_cell.length_b   1.000
_cell.length_c   1.000
_cell.angle_alpha   90.00
_cell.angle_beta   90.00
_cell.angle_gamma   90.00
#
_symmetry.space_group_name_H-M   'P 1'
#
loop_
_entity.id
_entity.type
_entity.pdbx_description
1 polymer ?
#
loop_
_entity_poly.entity_id
_entity_poly.type
_entity_poly.pdbx_seq_one_letter_code
_entity_poly.pdbx_strand_id
1 'polypeptide(L)'
;QKIHLKSICLQYQLYLLLNSYFFCLLKNEMGLIIFFLCASVPKTAAGHCKWAEVLKDLEQIKTSKDIDVSLYTANTDEDKECQGPVMRCFFLETEVILQECLIKNCSKTQDVLNIWKNGNASLENNKLNSTAPAKCKECEEYEEKNFTEFIQSFVKVIQKECK
;
A
#
# COMPACT_ATOMS: atom_id res chain seq x y z
N GLN A 1 38.81 12.82 31.17
CA GLN A 1 37.57 13.51 31.63
C GLN A 1 37.34 14.89 30.98
N LYS A 2 38.35 15.76 30.83
CA LYS A 2 38.21 17.13 30.26
C LYS A 2 37.76 17.22 28.78
N ILE A 3 38.04 16.21 27.96
CA ILE A 3 37.71 16.18 26.51
C ILE A 3 36.23 15.86 26.28
N HIS A 4 35.66 14.96 27.08
CA HIS A 4 34.25 14.54 26.98
C HIS A 4 33.29 15.68 27.36
N LEU A 5 33.65 16.47 28.37
CA LEU A 5 32.92 17.69 28.77
C LEU A 5 32.95 18.78 27.68
N LYS A 6 34.08 18.93 26.97
CA LYS A 6 34.17 19.86 25.81
C LYS A 6 33.27 19.41 24.66
N SER A 7 33.21 18.10 24.37
CA SER A 7 32.35 17.54 23.32
C SER A 7 30.86 17.75 23.61
N ILE A 8 30.42 17.47 24.85
CA ILE A 8 29.02 17.66 25.27
C ILE A 8 28.63 19.15 25.21
N CYS A 9 29.53 20.04 25.68
CA CYS A 9 29.29 21.48 25.61
C CYS A 9 29.20 21.96 24.15
N LEU A 10 30.05 21.44 23.25
CA LEU A 10 30.00 21.77 21.83
C LEU A 10 28.68 21.32 21.18
N GLN A 11 28.22 20.10 21.49
CA GLN A 11 26.95 19.56 20.99
C GLN A 11 25.75 20.37 21.49
N TYR A 12 25.77 20.78 22.76
CA TYR A 12 24.71 21.61 23.35
C TYR A 12 24.68 23.02 22.74
N GLN A 13 25.84 23.63 22.50
CA GLN A 13 25.95 24.91 21.80
C GLN A 13 25.47 24.80 20.34
N LEU A 14 25.82 23.71 19.64
CA LEU A 14 25.33 23.46 18.29
C LEU A 14 23.80 23.31 18.26
N TYR A 15 23.24 22.57 19.22
CA TYR A 15 21.79 22.38 19.36
C TYR A 15 21.04 23.68 19.63
N LEU A 16 21.56 24.53 20.51
CA LEU A 16 20.99 25.86 20.78
C LEU A 16 21.03 26.76 19.56
N LEU A 17 22.14 26.77 18.82
CA LEU A 17 22.26 27.51 17.56
C LEU A 17 21.24 26.99 16.54
N LEU A 18 21.16 25.68 16.33
CA LEU A 18 20.23 25.06 15.39
C LEU A 18 18.76 25.41 15.72
N ASN A 19 18.38 25.35 16.99
CA ASN A 19 17.05 25.73 17.45
C ASN A 19 16.78 27.22 17.25
N SER A 20 17.75 28.10 17.51
CA SER A 20 17.61 29.53 17.26
C SER A 20 17.38 29.83 15.79
N TYR A 21 18.15 29.19 14.89
CA TYR A 21 17.98 29.35 13.44
C TYR A 21 16.61 28.83 12.97
N PHE A 22 16.16 27.68 13.50
CA PHE A 22 14.85 27.13 13.20
C PHE A 22 13.72 28.06 13.66
N PHE A 23 13.82 28.62 14.87
CA PHE A 23 12.84 29.58 15.38
C PHE A 23 12.84 30.91 14.60
N CYS A 24 14.01 31.36 14.13
CA CYS A 24 14.13 32.53 13.26
C CYS A 24 13.49 32.28 11.88
N LEU A 25 13.65 31.08 11.31
CA LEU A 25 12.98 30.67 10.08
C LEU A 25 11.45 30.65 10.24
N LEU A 26 10.93 30.13 11.37
CA LEU A 26 9.49 30.11 11.64
C LEU A 26 8.88 31.48 11.96
N LYS A 27 9.69 32.49 12.32
CA LYS A 27 9.21 33.85 12.59
C LYS A 27 9.18 34.77 11.37
N ASN A 28 9.75 34.34 10.25
CA ASN A 28 9.77 35.09 9.00
C ASN A 28 8.69 34.55 8.07
N GLU A 29 7.87 35.42 7.47
CA GLU A 29 6.85 35.02 6.50
C GLU A 29 7.44 34.18 5.34
N MET A 30 8.60 34.57 4.80
CA MET A 30 9.29 33.78 3.78
C MET A 30 9.79 32.44 4.31
N GLY A 31 10.22 32.38 5.57
CA GLY A 31 10.69 31.14 6.19
C GLY A 31 9.56 30.16 6.50
N LEU A 32 8.38 30.66 6.88
CA LEU A 32 7.15 29.87 6.98
C LEU A 32 6.73 29.35 5.61
N ILE A 33 6.74 30.19 4.56
CA ILE A 33 6.43 29.76 3.19
C ILE A 33 7.40 28.65 2.76
N ILE A 34 8.70 28.78 3.00
CA ILE A 34 9.69 27.74 2.69
C ILE A 34 9.42 26.46 3.50
N PHE A 35 9.11 26.58 4.80
CA PHE A 35 8.81 25.42 5.65
C PHE A 35 7.54 24.69 5.19
N PHE A 36 6.47 25.43 4.90
CA PHE A 36 5.25 24.87 4.33
C PHE A 36 5.51 24.29 2.96
N LEU A 37 6.25 24.96 2.07
CA LEU A 37 6.63 24.42 0.76
C LEU A 37 7.44 23.14 0.89
N CYS A 38 8.39 23.05 1.84
CA CYS A 38 9.17 21.84 2.12
C CYS A 38 8.33 20.70 2.69
N ALA A 39 7.40 20.99 3.61
CA ALA A 39 6.48 20.01 4.19
C ALA A 39 5.38 19.58 3.21
N SER A 40 5.02 20.46 2.29
CA SER A 40 4.03 20.24 1.23
C SER A 40 4.65 19.90 -0.11
N VAL A 41 5.99 19.70 -0.20
CA VAL A 41 6.60 19.05 -1.36
C VAL A 41 5.84 17.74 -1.48
N PRO A 42 5.02 17.56 -2.53
CA PRO A 42 4.43 16.27 -2.78
C PRO A 42 5.63 15.35 -2.85
N LYS A 43 5.63 14.25 -2.09
CA LYS A 43 6.60 13.18 -2.34
C LYS A 43 6.39 12.80 -3.79
N THR A 44 7.19 13.37 -4.69
CA THR A 44 7.14 13.10 -6.12
C THR A 44 7.75 11.72 -6.23
N ALA A 45 6.87 10.72 -6.13
CA ALA A 45 7.20 9.33 -6.34
C ALA A 45 7.59 9.17 -7.80
N ALA A 46 8.85 9.44 -8.11
CA ALA A 46 9.44 9.09 -9.39
C ALA A 46 9.31 7.56 -9.55
N GLY A 47 8.49 7.12 -10.51
CA GLY A 47 8.47 5.73 -11.02
C GLY A 47 8.09 4.61 -10.04
N HIS A 48 7.48 4.90 -8.89
CA HIS A 48 7.08 3.84 -7.95
C HIS A 48 5.78 3.17 -8.39
N CYS A 49 5.80 1.83 -8.44
CA CYS A 49 4.62 0.97 -8.59
C CYS A 49 3.48 1.46 -7.70
N LYS A 50 2.34 1.83 -8.30
CA LYS A 50 1.17 2.36 -7.56
C LYS A 50 0.65 1.36 -6.52
N TRP A 51 0.85 0.08 -6.79
CA TRP A 51 0.43 -1.04 -5.97
C TRP A 51 1.52 -1.56 -5.04
N ALA A 52 2.60 -0.80 -4.80
CA ALA A 52 3.76 -1.27 -4.04
C ALA A 52 3.41 -1.71 -2.60
N GLU A 53 2.56 -0.95 -1.90
CA GLU A 53 2.12 -1.32 -0.55
C GLU A 53 1.25 -2.58 -0.55
N VAL A 54 0.33 -2.69 -1.52
CA VAL A 54 -0.50 -3.90 -1.71
C VAL A 54 0.38 -5.12 -1.99
N LEU A 55 1.36 -5.00 -2.88
CA LEU A 55 2.28 -6.08 -3.23
C LEU A 55 3.11 -6.54 -2.03
N LYS A 56 3.59 -5.59 -1.22
CA LYS A 56 4.36 -5.87 -0.01
C LYS A 56 3.53 -6.67 1.00
N ASP A 57 2.30 -6.26 1.24
CA ASP A 57 1.43 -6.93 2.20
C ASP A 57 0.98 -8.31 1.67
N LEU A 58 0.74 -8.45 0.35
CA LEU A 58 0.46 -9.75 -0.28
C LEU A 58 1.59 -10.77 -0.07
N GLU A 59 2.85 -10.36 -0.24
CA GLU A 59 3.99 -11.23 0.03
C GLU A 59 4.12 -11.60 1.52
N GLN A 60 3.70 -10.72 2.43
CA GLN A 60 3.71 -11.01 3.87
C GLN A 60 2.66 -12.06 4.27
N ILE A 61 1.50 -12.08 3.62
CA ILE A 61 0.41 -13.03 3.96
C ILE A 61 0.49 -14.34 3.19
N LYS A 62 1.29 -14.43 2.13
CA LYS A 62 1.42 -15.62 1.26
C LYS A 62 1.69 -16.94 1.99
N THR A 63 2.30 -16.89 3.18
CA THR A 63 2.64 -18.07 3.99
C THR A 63 1.68 -18.34 5.15
N SER A 64 0.56 -17.60 5.23
CA SER A 64 -0.46 -17.80 6.27
C SER A 64 -1.08 -19.19 6.15
N LYS A 65 -1.18 -19.88 7.29
CA LYS A 65 -1.73 -21.25 7.38
C LYS A 65 -3.10 -21.31 8.05
N ASP A 66 -3.47 -20.23 8.72
CA ASP A 66 -4.70 -19.99 9.46
C ASP A 66 -5.80 -19.36 8.60
N ILE A 67 -5.52 -19.14 7.31
CA ILE A 67 -6.48 -18.68 6.30
C ILE A 67 -6.82 -19.87 5.41
N ASP A 68 -8.00 -20.44 5.61
CA ASP A 68 -8.51 -21.61 4.88
C ASP A 68 -9.83 -21.24 4.21
N VAL A 69 -9.70 -20.64 3.03
CA VAL A 69 -10.83 -20.16 2.20
C VAL A 69 -10.63 -20.58 0.74
N SER A 70 -11.76 -20.74 0.05
CA SER A 70 -11.87 -20.96 -1.38
C SER A 70 -12.35 -19.65 -2.01
N LEU A 71 -11.62 -19.14 -3.01
CA LEU A 71 -11.79 -17.77 -3.53
C LEU A 71 -11.82 -17.77 -5.06
N TYR A 72 -12.72 -17.00 -5.65
CA TYR A 72 -12.78 -16.83 -7.09
C TYR A 72 -11.47 -16.22 -7.61
N THR A 73 -10.75 -16.95 -8.45
CA THR A 73 -9.40 -16.57 -8.88
C THR A 73 -9.35 -16.35 -10.37
N ALA A 74 -9.34 -15.07 -10.76
CA ALA A 74 -9.26 -14.67 -12.16
C ALA A 74 -7.97 -15.14 -12.85
N ASN A 75 -8.07 -15.43 -14.15
CA ASN A 75 -6.90 -15.82 -14.94
C ASN A 75 -5.94 -14.64 -15.09
N THR A 76 -4.64 -14.91 -15.01
CA THR A 76 -3.66 -13.82 -15.09
C THR A 76 -3.49 -13.28 -16.51
N ASP A 77 -3.93 -14.01 -17.53
CA ASP A 77 -3.78 -13.75 -18.96
C ASP A 77 -5.05 -13.23 -19.65
N GLU A 78 -6.04 -12.78 -18.87
CA GLU A 78 -7.22 -12.09 -19.40
C GLU A 78 -6.83 -10.86 -20.25
N ASP A 79 -7.71 -10.54 -21.21
CA ASP A 79 -7.59 -9.40 -22.09
C ASP A 79 -7.27 -8.10 -21.33
N LYS A 80 -6.46 -7.21 -21.92
CA LYS A 80 -6.13 -5.91 -21.32
C LYS A 80 -7.36 -5.09 -20.94
N GLU A 81 -8.43 -5.20 -21.72
CA GLU A 81 -9.71 -4.53 -21.47
C GLU A 81 -10.44 -5.07 -20.22
N CYS A 82 -10.12 -6.29 -19.79
CA CYS A 82 -10.69 -6.95 -18.62
C CYS A 82 -9.82 -6.80 -17.36
N GLN A 83 -8.63 -6.18 -17.44
CA GLN A 83 -7.75 -6.00 -16.27
C GLN A 83 -8.43 -5.22 -15.13
N GLY A 84 -9.29 -4.27 -15.48
CA GLY A 84 -10.08 -3.54 -14.49
C GLY A 84 -10.99 -4.46 -13.67
N PRO A 85 -11.95 -5.13 -14.33
CA PRO A 85 -12.78 -6.16 -13.70
C PRO A 85 -12.00 -7.24 -12.94
N VAL A 86 -10.89 -7.75 -13.50
CA VAL A 86 -10.01 -8.73 -12.85
C VAL A 86 -9.47 -8.21 -11.52
N MET A 87 -8.91 -7.00 -11.51
CA MET A 87 -8.39 -6.37 -10.30
C MET A 87 -9.49 -6.19 -9.25
N ARG A 88 -10.69 -5.79 -9.67
CA ARG A 88 -11.83 -5.64 -8.76
C ARG A 88 -12.24 -6.96 -8.12
N CYS A 89 -12.27 -8.05 -8.89
CA CYS A 89 -12.58 -9.39 -8.37
C CYS A 89 -11.59 -9.79 -7.26
N PHE A 90 -10.28 -9.61 -7.47
CA PHE A 90 -9.29 -9.88 -6.42
C PHE A 90 -9.51 -9.08 -5.13
N PHE A 91 -9.94 -7.81 -5.22
CA PHE A 91 -10.22 -7.02 -4.02
C PHE A 91 -11.54 -7.40 -3.32
N LEU A 92 -12.56 -7.80 -4.08
CA LEU A 92 -13.80 -8.36 -3.51
C LEU A 92 -13.51 -9.65 -2.75
N GLU A 93 -12.73 -10.56 -3.33
CA GLU A 93 -12.33 -11.80 -2.67
C GLU A 93 -11.40 -11.55 -1.47
N THR A 94 -10.62 -10.47 -1.49
CA THR A 94 -9.83 -10.06 -0.31
C THR A 94 -10.72 -9.63 0.86
N GLU A 95 -11.91 -9.06 0.58
CA GLU A 95 -12.89 -8.76 1.63
C GLU A 95 -13.41 -10.03 2.30
N VAL A 96 -13.60 -11.12 1.54
CA VAL A 96 -13.95 -12.44 2.09
C VAL A 96 -12.88 -12.94 3.05
N ILE A 97 -11.59 -12.84 2.66
CA ILE A 97 -10.46 -13.18 3.55
C ILE A 97 -10.49 -12.34 4.82
N LEU A 98 -10.76 -11.03 4.71
CA LEU A 98 -10.82 -10.15 5.86
C LEU A 98 -11.93 -10.55 6.82
N GLN A 99 -13.13 -10.83 6.32
CA GLN A 99 -14.25 -11.27 7.16
C GLN A 99 -13.93 -12.58 7.87
N GLU A 100 -13.37 -13.56 7.15
CA GLU A 100 -12.94 -14.82 7.74
C GLU A 100 -11.94 -14.59 8.87
N CYS A 101 -10.96 -13.71 8.66
CA CYS A 101 -9.94 -13.42 9.65
C CYS A 101 -10.44 -12.64 10.86
N LEU A 102 -11.46 -11.80 10.72
CA LEU A 102 -12.12 -11.16 11.84
C LEU A 102 -12.88 -12.18 12.71
N ILE A 103 -13.45 -13.22 12.11
CA ILE A 103 -14.18 -14.29 12.82
C ILE A 103 -13.22 -15.27 13.50
N LYS A 104 -12.23 -15.77 12.73
CA LYS A 104 -11.28 -16.80 13.19
C LYS A 104 -10.07 -16.25 13.92
N ASN A 105 -9.92 -14.92 13.96
CA ASN A 105 -8.78 -14.22 14.55
C ASN A 105 -7.44 -14.68 13.95
N CYS A 106 -7.29 -14.54 12.63
CA CYS A 106 -6.04 -14.87 11.94
C CYS A 106 -4.86 -14.02 12.47
N SER A 107 -3.68 -14.62 12.49
CA SER A 107 -2.40 -14.00 12.79
C SER A 107 -2.05 -12.81 11.86
N LYS A 108 -2.59 -12.80 10.65
CA LYS A 108 -2.31 -11.81 9.59
C LYS A 108 -3.45 -10.84 9.31
N THR A 109 -4.43 -10.73 10.20
CA THR A 109 -5.62 -9.88 10.02
C THR A 109 -5.28 -8.43 9.68
N GLN A 110 -4.27 -7.83 10.32
CA GLN A 110 -3.88 -6.44 10.04
C GLN A 110 -3.28 -6.26 8.64
N ASP A 111 -2.51 -7.24 8.17
CA ASP A 111 -1.89 -7.21 6.84
C ASP A 111 -2.98 -7.33 5.76
N VAL A 112 -3.97 -8.23 5.96
CA VAL A 112 -5.15 -8.34 5.08
C VAL A 112 -5.97 -7.04 5.05
N LEU A 113 -6.18 -6.41 6.22
CA LEU A 113 -6.88 -5.13 6.31
C LEU A 113 -6.13 -4.02 5.55
N ASN A 114 -4.80 -4.01 5.58
CA ASN A 114 -3.99 -3.04 4.85
C ASN A 114 -4.11 -3.25 3.34
N ILE A 115 -4.09 -4.50 2.86
CA ILE A 115 -4.32 -4.83 1.44
C ILE A 115 -5.66 -4.27 0.98
N TRP A 116 -6.74 -4.53 1.71
CA TRP A 116 -8.08 -4.05 1.35
C TRP A 116 -8.16 -2.52 1.34
N LYS A 117 -7.61 -1.84 2.36
CA LYS A 117 -7.61 -0.36 2.43
C LYS A 117 -6.79 0.29 1.33
N ASN A 118 -5.54 -0.14 1.16
CA ASN A 118 -4.63 0.39 0.15
C ASN A 118 -5.11 0.06 -1.27
N GLY A 119 -5.73 -1.11 -1.41
CA GLY A 119 -6.40 -1.58 -2.60
C GLY A 119 -7.52 -0.65 -3.05
N ASN A 120 -8.53 -0.45 -2.21
CA ASN A 120 -9.67 0.40 -2.50
C ASN A 120 -9.27 1.85 -2.77
N ALA A 121 -8.35 2.40 -1.97
CA ALA A 121 -7.81 3.73 -2.22
C ALA A 121 -7.14 3.83 -3.60
N SER A 122 -6.44 2.78 -4.04
CA SER A 122 -5.81 2.73 -5.36
C SER A 122 -6.83 2.56 -6.48
N LEU A 123 -7.88 1.77 -6.29
CA LEU A 123 -8.96 1.61 -7.27
C LEU A 123 -9.69 2.94 -7.54
N GLU A 124 -10.07 3.65 -6.46
CA GLU A 124 -10.75 4.95 -6.56
C GLU A 124 -9.91 6.00 -7.30
N ASN A 125 -8.62 6.10 -6.96
CA ASN A 125 -7.71 7.07 -7.56
C ASN A 125 -7.43 6.81 -9.05
N ASN A 126 -7.51 5.56 -9.51
CA ASN A 126 -7.18 5.20 -10.88
C ASN A 126 -8.38 5.19 -11.84
N LYS A 127 -9.60 5.50 -11.37
CA LYS A 127 -10.84 5.47 -12.19
C LYS A 127 -10.94 4.20 -13.02
N LEU A 128 -10.57 3.06 -12.43
CA LEU A 128 -10.70 1.76 -13.08
C LEU A 128 -12.18 1.60 -13.47
N ASN A 129 -12.49 1.55 -14.76
CA ASN A 129 -13.86 1.67 -15.27
C ASN A 129 -14.78 0.67 -14.53
N SER A 130 -15.84 1.20 -13.91
CA SER A 130 -16.80 0.44 -13.11
C SER A 130 -17.67 -0.50 -13.94
N THR A 131 -17.78 -0.25 -15.24
CA THR A 131 -18.55 -1.08 -16.16
C THR A 131 -17.61 -2.06 -16.85
N ALA A 132 -17.71 -3.34 -16.46
CA ALA A 132 -17.05 -4.41 -17.20
C ALA A 132 -17.60 -4.44 -18.64
N PRO A 133 -16.73 -4.50 -19.66
CA PRO A 133 -17.17 -4.83 -21.01
C PRO A 133 -17.93 -6.16 -20.98
N ALA A 134 -19.02 -6.29 -21.76
CA ALA A 134 -19.87 -7.49 -21.79
C ALA A 134 -19.14 -8.80 -22.15
N LYS A 135 -17.88 -8.73 -22.60
CA LYS A 135 -17.03 -9.87 -22.92
C LYS A 135 -16.15 -10.34 -21.75
N CYS A 136 -16.04 -9.56 -20.68
CA CYS A 136 -15.26 -9.92 -19.50
C CYS A 136 -16.14 -10.77 -18.57
N LYS A 137 -15.57 -11.82 -18.00
CA LYS A 137 -16.26 -12.66 -17.03
C LYS A 137 -16.54 -11.88 -15.75
N GLU A 138 -17.69 -12.14 -15.15
CA GLU A 138 -17.97 -11.75 -13.77
C GLU A 138 -17.11 -12.58 -12.79
N CYS A 139 -17.00 -12.13 -11.55
CA CYS A 139 -16.06 -12.73 -10.58
C CYS A 139 -16.42 -14.20 -10.29
N GLU A 140 -17.71 -14.48 -10.13
CA GLU A 140 -18.27 -15.79 -9.80
C GLU A 140 -18.17 -16.81 -10.96
N GLU A 141 -17.79 -16.36 -12.16
CA GLU A 141 -17.53 -17.25 -13.31
C GLU A 141 -16.09 -17.81 -13.32
N TYR A 142 -15.21 -17.30 -12.46
CA TYR A 142 -13.86 -17.83 -12.32
C TYR A 142 -13.84 -19.09 -11.45
N GLU A 143 -12.78 -19.88 -11.61
CA GLU A 143 -12.55 -21.05 -10.77
C GLU A 143 -12.21 -20.61 -9.34
N GLU A 144 -12.83 -21.25 -8.36
CA GLU A 144 -12.44 -21.08 -6.97
C GLU A 144 -11.11 -21.81 -6.71
N LYS A 145 -10.18 -21.13 -6.02
CA LYS A 145 -8.89 -21.70 -5.62
C LYS A 145 -8.63 -21.47 -4.15
N ASN A 146 -7.72 -22.26 -3.59
CA ASN A 146 -7.30 -22.05 -2.22
C ASN A 146 -6.54 -20.71 -2.08
N PHE A 147 -6.46 -20.23 -0.84
CA PHE A 147 -5.76 -18.99 -0.48
C PHE A 147 -4.34 -18.87 -1.10
N THR A 148 -3.56 -19.95 -1.12
CA THR A 148 -2.17 -19.89 -1.63
C THR A 148 -2.14 -19.60 -3.13
N GLU A 149 -2.98 -20.28 -3.90
CA GLU A 149 -3.09 -20.09 -5.36
C GLU A 149 -3.71 -18.74 -5.70
N PHE A 150 -4.69 -18.29 -4.92
CA PHE A 150 -5.28 -16.97 -5.03
C PHE A 150 -4.22 -15.87 -4.87
N ILE A 151 -3.45 -15.88 -3.77
CA ILE A 151 -2.41 -14.86 -3.51
C ILE A 151 -1.33 -14.88 -4.59
N GLN A 152 -0.90 -16.05 -5.04
CA GLN A 152 0.07 -16.16 -6.13
C GLN A 152 -0.44 -15.54 -7.44
N SER A 153 -1.72 -15.72 -7.74
CA SER A 153 -2.35 -15.14 -8.93
C SER A 153 -2.51 -13.62 -8.78
N PHE A 154 -2.92 -13.15 -7.59
CA PHE A 154 -3.08 -11.74 -7.30
C PHE A 154 -1.74 -10.98 -7.43
N VAL A 155 -0.65 -11.52 -6.85
CA VAL A 155 0.70 -10.96 -6.99
C VAL A 155 1.09 -10.81 -8.46
N LYS A 156 0.82 -11.81 -9.30
CA LYS A 156 1.14 -11.75 -10.74
C LYS A 156 0.37 -10.66 -11.46
N VAL A 157 -0.91 -10.46 -11.14
CA VAL A 157 -1.74 -9.40 -11.73
C VAL A 157 -1.21 -8.02 -11.31
N ILE A 158 -0.99 -7.81 -10.01
CA ILE A 158 -0.45 -6.55 -9.46
C ILE A 158 0.91 -6.21 -10.09
N GLN A 159 1.79 -7.18 -10.25
CA GLN A 159 3.11 -6.97 -10.87
C GLN A 159 3.02 -6.53 -12.33
N LYS A 160 1.98 -6.92 -13.07
CA LYS A 160 1.76 -6.46 -14.46
C LYS A 160 1.38 -4.99 -14.51
N GLU A 161 0.62 -4.51 -13.54
CA GLU A 161 0.23 -3.09 -13.40
C GLU A 161 1.39 -2.17 -12.98
N CYS A 162 2.53 -2.75 -12.63
CA CYS A 162 3.72 -2.03 -12.18
C CYS A 162 4.89 -2.05 -13.18
N LYS A 163 4.65 -2.54 -14.41
CA LYS A 163 5.57 -2.49 -15.54
C LYS A 163 5.19 -1.36 -16.50
#